data_AF-A0AA87ZUA4-F1
#
_entry.id   AF-A0AA87ZUA4-F1
#
_cell.length_a   1.000
_cell.length_b   1.000
_cell.length_c   1.000
_cell.angle_alpha   90.00
_cell.angle_beta   90.00
_cell.angle_gamma   90.00
#
_symmetry.space_group_name_H-M   'P 1'
#
loop_
_entity.id
_entity.type
_entity.pdbx_description
1 polymer ?
#
loop_
_entity_poly.entity_id
_entity_poly.type
_entity_poly.pdbx_seq_one_letter_code
_entity_poly.pdbx_strand_id
1 'polypeptide(L)'
;MHHVLVTPAPVVAAAAVVAEKTEEGSPEVADMVVLVHVQQPFQYYGFPAGPGGTAVYATTSVVESVRKAQEENSSALMSRALQMCKEKPNIKAETLILEGDPKDKICQATEHMHVDLLVVGSRGLGTIKR
;
A
#
# COMPACT_ATOMS: atom_id res chain seq x y z
N MET A 1 -3.85 31.00 29.67
CA MET A 1 -2.86 29.91 29.51
C MET A 1 -3.62 28.62 29.26
N HIS A 2 -4.03 28.36 28.02
CA HIS A 2 -4.70 27.12 27.65
C HIS A 2 -3.72 26.30 26.81
N HIS A 3 -3.19 25.24 27.44
CA HIS A 3 -2.46 24.19 26.76
C HIS A 3 -3.40 23.52 25.77
N VAL A 4 -3.24 23.81 24.47
CA VAL A 4 -3.83 23.01 23.40
C VAL A 4 -3.00 21.74 23.32
N LEU A 5 -3.48 20.70 24.00
CA LEU A 5 -3.02 19.34 23.78
C LEU A 5 -3.56 18.90 22.40
N VAL A 6 -2.85 19.25 21.33
CA VAL A 6 -3.06 18.61 20.03
C VAL A 6 -2.55 17.18 20.18
N THR A 7 -3.43 16.28 20.57
CA THR A 7 -3.20 14.86 20.38
C THR A 7 -3.22 14.60 18.87
N PRO A 8 -2.18 14.01 18.27
CA PRO A 8 -2.34 13.48 16.94
C PRO A 8 -3.37 12.37 17.02
N ALA A 9 -4.48 12.54 16.29
CA ALA A 9 -5.54 11.56 16.17
C ALA A 9 -4.93 10.19 15.80
N PRO A 10 -5.27 9.11 16.52
CA PRO A 10 -4.82 7.77 16.20
C PRO A 10 -5.74 7.21 15.13
N VAL A 11 -5.36 7.28 13.85
CA VAL A 11 -6.10 6.55 12.80
C VAL A 11 -5.17 6.01 11.73
N VAL A 12 -4.14 5.27 12.14
CA VAL A 12 -3.44 4.32 11.24
C VAL A 12 -4.25 3.04 11.23
N ALA A 13 -5.36 3.06 10.50
CA ALA A 13 -6.18 1.87 10.22
C ALA A 13 -7.01 2.12 8.96
N ALA A 14 -6.33 2.34 7.83
CA ALA A 14 -6.93 2.12 6.52
C ALA A 14 -6.32 0.86 5.93
N ALA A 15 -6.58 -0.29 6.57
CA ALA A 15 -6.56 -1.55 5.86
C ALA A 15 -7.81 -1.54 4.97
N ALA A 16 -7.72 -0.91 3.80
CA ALA A 16 -8.73 -1.06 2.78
C ALA A 16 -8.55 -2.47 2.19
N VAL A 17 -9.15 -3.45 2.88
CA VAL A 17 -9.49 -4.72 2.25
C VAL A 17 -10.63 -4.38 1.31
N VAL A 18 -10.34 -4.20 0.02
CA VAL A 18 -11.40 -4.14 -0.99
C VAL A 18 -11.88 -5.58 -1.17
N ALA A 19 -12.72 -6.01 -0.23
CA ALA A 19 -13.42 -7.28 -0.27
C ALA A 19 -14.62 -7.10 -1.21
N GLU A 20 -14.45 -7.43 -2.48
CA GLU A 20 -15.59 -7.62 -3.37
C GLU A 20 -16.27 -8.94 -2.98
N LYS A 21 -17.47 -8.86 -2.38
CA LYS A 21 -18.32 -10.03 -2.13
C LYS A 21 -18.59 -10.73 -3.47
N THR A 22 -17.99 -11.89 -3.70
CA THR A 22 -18.37 -12.77 -4.79
C THR A 22 -19.49 -13.67 -4.28
N GLU A 23 -20.66 -13.60 -4.93
CA GLU A 23 -21.80 -14.48 -4.69
C GLU A 23 -21.47 -15.95 -5.02
N GLU A 24 -22.20 -16.84 -4.34
CA GLU A 24 -22.02 -18.28 -4.28
C GLU A 24 -22.04 -18.96 -5.66
N GLY A 25 -20.92 -19.60 -6.00
CA GLY A 25 -20.84 -20.70 -6.96
C GLY A 25 -20.12 -21.87 -6.29
N SER A 26 -20.69 -23.06 -6.41
CA SER A 26 -20.24 -24.42 -6.03
C SER A 26 -18.76 -24.60 -5.60
N PRO A 27 -18.44 -25.48 -4.61
CA PRO A 27 -17.07 -25.67 -4.14
C PRO A 27 -16.25 -26.47 -5.16
N GLU A 28 -15.83 -25.82 -6.24
CA GLU A 28 -14.63 -26.22 -6.98
C GLU A 28 -13.45 -25.64 -6.19
N VAL A 29 -12.40 -26.44 -6.00
CA VAL A 29 -11.20 -26.05 -5.24
C VAL A 29 -10.57 -24.85 -5.94
N ALA A 30 -10.92 -23.64 -5.50
CA ALA A 30 -10.43 -22.40 -6.07
C ALA A 30 -9.12 -22.02 -5.37
N ASP A 31 -8.06 -21.84 -6.15
CA ASP A 31 -6.80 -21.34 -5.64
C ASP A 31 -6.98 -19.89 -5.18
N MET A 32 -6.50 -19.58 -3.98
CA MET A 32 -6.62 -18.25 -3.40
C MET A 32 -5.36 -17.43 -3.68
N VAL A 33 -5.54 -16.22 -4.22
CA VAL A 33 -4.47 -15.25 -4.45
C VAL A 33 -4.79 -13.96 -3.70
N VAL A 34 -3.84 -13.48 -2.91
CA VAL A 34 -3.96 -12.19 -2.22
C VAL A 34 -2.99 -11.20 -2.84
N LEU A 35 -3.52 -10.13 -3.42
CA LEU A 35 -2.77 -9.04 -4.02
C LEU A 35 -2.45 -8.00 -2.95
N VAL A 36 -1.16 -7.81 -2.63
CA VAL A 36 -0.72 -6.86 -1.61
C VAL A 36 -0.04 -5.66 -2.26
N HIS A 37 -0.47 -4.46 -1.90
CA HIS A 37 0.20 -3.21 -2.23
C HIS A 37 0.56 -2.45 -0.96
N VAL A 38 1.81 -1.96 -0.86
CA VAL A 38 2.25 -1.14 0.26
C VAL A 38 2.51 0.30 -0.21
N GLN A 39 1.68 1.23 0.26
CA GLN A 39 1.89 2.66 0.11
C GLN A 39 2.99 3.11 1.08
N GLN A 40 4.08 3.63 0.52
CA GLN A 40 5.12 4.23 1.32
C GLN A 40 4.68 5.62 1.77
N PRO A 41 4.68 5.89 3.09
CA PRO A 41 4.33 7.20 3.59
C PRO A 41 5.29 8.21 2.96
N PHE A 42 4.72 9.26 2.37
CA PHE A 42 5.48 10.30 1.69
C PHE A 42 6.49 10.90 2.67
N GLN A 43 7.76 10.53 2.50
CA GLN A 43 8.83 10.94 3.39
C GLN A 43 9.00 12.44 3.21
N TYR A 44 8.74 13.17 4.29
CA TYR A 44 8.89 14.61 4.38
C TYR A 44 10.39 14.96 4.36
N TYR A 45 11.06 14.84 3.21
CA TYR A 45 12.45 15.24 3.09
C TYR A 45 12.48 16.75 2.95
N GLY A 46 12.78 17.45 4.06
CA GLY A 46 13.09 18.87 4.02
C GLY A 46 14.27 19.06 3.09
N PHE A 47 14.05 19.67 1.92
CA PHE A 47 15.13 19.99 1.02
C PHE A 47 15.84 21.23 1.58
N PRO A 48 17.17 21.20 1.79
CA PRO A 48 17.89 22.40 2.19
C PRO A 48 17.81 23.40 1.03
N ALA A 49 17.01 24.43 1.19
CA ALA A 49 16.78 25.45 0.17
C ALA A 49 17.05 26.82 0.80
N GLY A 50 18.32 27.25 0.75
CA GLY A 50 18.74 28.58 1.16
C GLY A 50 20.13 28.61 1.82
N PRO A 51 20.75 29.81 1.93
CA PRO A 51 21.98 29.99 2.70
C PRO A 51 21.75 29.55 4.15
N GLY A 52 22.60 28.66 4.68
CA GLY A 52 22.50 28.17 6.07
C GLY A 52 21.67 26.90 6.26
N GLY A 53 21.23 26.23 5.19
CA GLY A 53 20.59 24.91 5.31
C GLY A 53 19.15 24.94 5.81
N THR A 54 18.44 26.06 5.63
CA THR A 54 17.02 26.18 6.00
C THR A 54 16.20 25.11 5.28
N ALA A 55 15.52 24.27 6.08
CA ALA A 55 14.58 23.28 5.57
C ALA A 55 13.28 23.97 5.14
N VAL A 56 12.90 23.80 3.87
CA VAL A 56 11.59 24.24 3.40
C VAL A 56 10.59 23.11 3.62
N TYR A 57 9.53 23.42 4.38
CA TYR A 57 8.45 22.48 4.64
C TYR A 57 7.42 22.48 3.49
N ALA A 58 6.94 21.33 3.01
CA ALA A 58 5.83 21.27 2.07
C ALA A 58 4.57 21.63 2.83
N THR A 59 3.71 22.41 2.19
CA THR A 59 2.44 22.81 2.78
C THR A 59 1.55 21.59 2.99
N THR A 60 0.67 21.65 3.98
CA THR A 60 -0.31 20.59 4.27
C THR A 60 -1.14 20.23 3.03
N SER A 61 -1.51 21.23 2.22
CA SER A 61 -2.23 21.03 0.95
C SER A 61 -1.46 20.16 -0.05
N VAL A 62 -0.13 20.29 -0.14
CA VAL A 62 0.68 19.44 -1.02
C VAL A 62 0.72 18.01 -0.47
N VAL A 63 0.91 17.85 0.84
CA VAL A 63 0.94 16.53 1.49
C VAL A 63 -0.38 15.77 1.30
N GLU A 64 -1.51 16.44 1.51
CA GLU A 64 -2.84 15.87 1.31
C GLU A 64 -3.07 15.49 -0.16
N SER A 65 -2.65 16.35 -1.09
CA SER A 65 -2.78 16.09 -2.52
C SER A 65 -1.98 14.84 -2.95
N VAL A 66 -0.76 14.69 -2.43
CA VAL A 66 0.07 13.50 -2.69
C VAL A 66 -0.56 12.24 -2.08
N ARG A 67 -1.06 12.31 -0.84
CA ARG A 67 -1.75 11.18 -0.20
C ARG A 67 -2.96 10.74 -1.01
N LYS A 68 -3.79 11.69 -1.44
CA LYS A 68 -4.96 11.41 -2.27
C LYS A 68 -4.58 10.75 -3.59
N ALA A 69 -3.54 11.26 -4.25
CA ALA A 69 -3.04 10.67 -5.49
C ALA A 69 -2.49 9.24 -5.28
N GLN A 70 -1.81 8.97 -4.16
CA GLN A 70 -1.34 7.62 -3.82
C GLN A 70 -2.50 6.64 -3.62
N GLU A 71 -3.56 7.08 -2.93
CA GLU A 71 -4.75 6.25 -2.70
C GLU A 71 -5.47 5.91 -4.02
N GLU A 72 -5.72 6.92 -4.86
CA GLU A 72 -6.34 6.74 -6.17
C GLU A 72 -5.51 5.79 -7.05
N ASN A 73 -4.18 5.97 -7.08
CA ASN A 73 -3.30 5.11 -7.85
C ASN A 73 -3.28 3.67 -7.31
N SER A 74 -3.31 3.49 -5.99
CA SER A 74 -3.31 2.15 -5.38
C SER A 74 -4.60 1.40 -5.67
N SER A 75 -5.75 2.09 -5.56
CA SER A 75 -7.05 1.54 -5.89
C SER A 75 -7.15 1.16 -7.37
N ALA A 76 -6.67 2.02 -8.28
CA ALA A 76 -6.65 1.74 -9.71
C ALA A 76 -5.75 0.54 -10.07
N LEU A 77 -4.58 0.44 -9.43
CA LEU A 77 -3.65 -0.67 -9.62
C LEU A 77 -4.25 -2.00 -9.13
N MET A 78 -4.84 -2.02 -7.92
CA MET A 78 -5.47 -3.21 -7.36
C MET A 78 -6.71 -3.64 -8.16
N SER A 79 -7.54 -2.68 -8.60
CA SER A 79 -8.72 -2.96 -9.43
C SER A 79 -8.33 -3.64 -10.74
N ARG A 80 -7.28 -3.12 -11.41
CA ARG A 80 -6.75 -3.72 -12.64
C ARG A 80 -6.21 -5.13 -12.40
N ALA A 81 -5.43 -5.32 -11.33
CA ALA A 81 -4.87 -6.64 -11.01
C ALA A 81 -5.97 -7.66 -10.69
N LEU A 82 -6.99 -7.26 -9.92
CA LEU A 82 -8.13 -8.11 -9.59
C LEU A 82 -8.96 -8.46 -10.83
N GLN A 83 -9.13 -7.54 -11.78
CA GLN A 83 -9.76 -7.83 -13.06
C GLN A 83 -9.00 -8.91 -13.86
N MET A 84 -7.67 -8.86 -13.88
CA MET A 84 -6.86 -9.90 -14.53
C MET A 84 -7.01 -11.28 -13.88
N CYS A 85 -7.22 -11.32 -12.55
CA CYS A 85 -7.48 -12.57 -11.83
C CYS A 85 -8.87 -13.15 -12.17
N LYS A 86 -9.89 -12.29 -12.34
CA LYS A 86 -11.26 -12.71 -12.71
C LYS A 86 -11.33 -13.39 -14.08
N GLU A 87 -10.40 -13.09 -14.98
CA GLU A 87 -10.32 -13.72 -16.30
C GLU A 87 -9.81 -15.18 -16.24
N LYS A 88 -9.34 -15.65 -15.08
CA LYS A 88 -8.82 -17.00 -14.89
C LYS A 88 -9.86 -17.88 -14.19
N PRO A 89 -10.17 -19.08 -14.75
CA PRO A 89 -11.03 -20.01 -14.05
C PRO A 89 -10.36 -20.48 -12.76
N ASN A 90 -11.16 -20.71 -11.72
CA ASN A 90 -10.76 -21.31 -10.44
C ASN A 90 -9.73 -20.51 -9.62
N ILE A 91 -9.64 -19.19 -9.81
CA ILE A 91 -8.86 -18.30 -8.95
C ILE A 91 -9.81 -17.39 -8.16
N LYS A 92 -9.71 -17.43 -6.83
CA LYS A 92 -10.31 -16.42 -5.95
C LYS A 92 -9.26 -15.38 -5.59
N ALA A 93 -9.52 -14.12 -5.90
CA ALA A 93 -8.59 -13.02 -5.63
C ALA A 93 -9.12 -12.06 -4.58
N GLU A 94 -8.26 -11.69 -3.63
CA GLU A 94 -8.50 -10.62 -2.65
C GLU A 94 -7.40 -9.56 -2.76
N THR A 95 -7.68 -8.34 -2.31
CA THR A 95 -6.72 -7.23 -2.35
C THR A 95 -6.51 -6.65 -0.96
N LEU A 96 -5.27 -6.22 -0.70
CA LEU A 96 -4.86 -5.63 0.56
C LEU A 96 -3.93 -4.45 0.30
N ILE A 97 -4.38 -3.25 0.66
CA ILE A 97 -3.55 -2.04 0.65
C ILE A 97 -3.07 -1.78 2.09
N LEU A 98 -1.76 -1.61 2.25
CA LEU A 98 -1.09 -1.34 3.52
C LEU A 98 -0.31 -0.03 3.43
N GLU A 99 -0.12 0.65 4.55
CA GLU A 99 0.77 1.81 4.64
C GLU A 99 2.01 1.47 5.47
N GLY A 100 3.20 1.86 4.99
CA GLY A 100 4.45 1.73 5.74
C GLY A 100 5.65 1.35 4.88
N ASP A 101 6.64 0.73 5.50
CA ASP A 101 7.80 0.19 4.79
C ASP A 101 7.43 -1.14 4.09
N PRO A 102 7.65 -1.28 2.76
CA PRO A 102 7.25 -2.47 2.02
C PRO A 102 7.92 -3.75 2.48
N LYS A 103 9.21 -3.71 2.87
CA LYS A 103 9.88 -4.96 3.33
C LYS A 103 9.20 -5.46 4.61
N ASP A 104 8.89 -4.56 5.53
CA ASP A 104 8.35 -4.94 6.84
C ASP A 104 6.86 -5.30 6.73
N LYS A 105 6.09 -4.52 5.97
CA LYS A 105 4.64 -4.75 5.83
C LYS A 105 4.31 -6.01 5.06
N ILE A 106 5.08 -6.35 4.03
CA ILE A 106 4.90 -7.61 3.30
C ILE A 106 5.20 -8.79 4.22
N CYS A 107 6.34 -8.78 4.93
CA CYS A 107 6.69 -9.85 5.87
C CYS A 107 5.61 -10.04 6.94
N GLN A 108 5.16 -8.94 7.58
CA GLN A 108 4.09 -8.98 8.57
C GLN A 108 2.80 -9.56 7.98
N ALA A 109 2.37 -9.08 6.80
CA ALA A 109 1.15 -9.58 6.16
C ALA A 109 1.25 -11.08 5.86
N THR A 110 2.38 -11.56 5.34
CA THR A 110 2.57 -12.98 5.05
C THR A 110 2.55 -13.85 6.30
N GLU A 111 3.13 -13.40 7.40
CA GLU A 111 3.10 -14.10 8.68
C GLU A 111 1.69 -14.12 9.28
N HIS A 112 1.00 -12.97 9.30
CA HIS A 112 -0.35 -12.87 9.86
C HIS A 112 -1.37 -13.70 9.07
N MET A 113 -1.27 -13.71 7.74
CA MET A 113 -2.20 -14.42 6.87
C MET A 113 -1.86 -15.90 6.70
N HIS A 114 -0.69 -16.35 7.18
CA HIS A 114 -0.23 -17.73 7.07
C HIS A 114 -0.26 -18.24 5.62
N VAL A 115 0.27 -17.45 4.68
CA VAL A 115 0.26 -17.81 3.25
C VAL A 115 1.24 -18.95 2.95
N ASP A 116 0.87 -19.82 2.02
CA ASP A 116 1.72 -20.93 1.60
C ASP A 116 2.88 -20.49 0.68
N LEU A 117 2.67 -19.42 -0.10
CA LEU A 117 3.63 -18.92 -1.09
C LEU A 117 3.58 -17.39 -1.21
N LEU A 118 4.74 -16.75 -1.05
CA LEU A 118 4.95 -15.33 -1.38
C LEU A 118 5.58 -15.19 -2.78
N VAL A 119 4.92 -14.45 -3.66
CA VAL A 119 5.43 -14.12 -4.99
C VAL A 119 5.79 -12.63 -5.06
N VAL A 120 7.02 -12.32 -5.46
CA VAL A 120 7.51 -10.95 -5.62
C VAL A 120 8.25 -10.80 -6.94
N GLY A 121 8.01 -9.71 -7.66
CA GLY A 121 8.73 -9.40 -8.89
C GLY A 121 10.13 -8.84 -8.62
N SER A 122 11.10 -9.18 -9.46
CA SER A 122 12.43 -8.54 -9.47
C SER A 122 12.52 -7.54 -10.62
N ARG A 123 13.10 -6.37 -10.34
CA ARG A 123 13.37 -5.33 -11.35
C ARG A 123 14.68 -5.55 -12.11
N GLY A 124 15.46 -6.59 -11.79
CA GLY A 124 16.75 -6.86 -12.44
C GLY A 124 17.87 -5.87 -12.10
N LEU A 125 17.74 -5.14 -10.98
CA LEU A 125 18.77 -4.20 -10.49
C LEU A 125 19.93 -4.99 -9.87
N GLY A 126 20.85 -5.48 -10.71
CA GLY A 126 22.04 -6.21 -10.28
C GLY A 126 23.11 -5.33 -9.62
N THR A 127 24.22 -5.94 -9.22
CA THR A 127 25.31 -5.31 -8.44
C THR A 127 26.07 -4.22 -9.20
N ILE A 128 25.99 -4.19 -10.53
CA ILE A 128 26.72 -3.21 -11.36
C ILE A 128 25.87 -1.96 -11.50
N LYS A 129 26.20 -0.93 -10.71
CA LYS A 129 25.87 0.45 -11.08
C LYS A 129 26.75 0.83 -12.27
N ARG A 130 26.15 1.11 -13.43
CA ARG A 130 26.84 1.81 -14.53
C ARG A 130 26.80 3.30 -14.29
#